data_AF-A0A8T4URQ7-F1
#
_entry.id   AF-A0A8T4URQ7-F1
#
_cell.length_a   1.000
_cell.length_b   1.000
_cell.length_c   1.000
_cell.angle_alpha   90.00
_cell.angle_beta   90.00
_cell.angle_gamma   90.00
#
_symmetry.space_group_name_H-M   'P 1'
#
loop_
_entity.id
_entity.type
_entity.pdbx_description
1 polymer ?
#
loop_
_entity_poly.entity_id
_entity_poly.type
_entity_poly.pdbx_seq_one_letter_code
_entity_poly.pdbx_strand_id
1 'polypeptide(L)'
;MGDSRRPHRSPERFLPERCSFPAELSCIGKPLADFNADTITLSLVNNVGYPITLTQEISTETGSSCLSPMVQTIGGNPPNVSMLNGEQMLLVINCTSFDEGRFKADVTLHYLHTQNGIEYPVTGEVRATAR
;
A
#
# COMPACT_ATOMS: atom_id res chain seq x y z
N MET A 1 34.02 40.50 2.64
CA MET A 1 32.61 40.81 2.32
C MET A 1 32.34 40.29 0.92
N GLY A 2 31.46 39.34 0.64
CA GLY A 2 30.58 38.53 1.47
C GLY A 2 30.41 37.19 0.75
N ASP A 3 30.63 36.13 1.52
CA ASP A 3 30.17 34.77 1.22
C ASP A 3 28.63 34.73 1.28
N SER A 4 28.01 33.60 0.89
CA SER A 4 26.58 33.26 1.02
C SER A 4 25.68 33.82 -0.11
N ARG A 5 24.86 33.05 -0.86
CA ARG A 5 24.41 31.66 -0.77
C ARG A 5 24.02 31.22 -2.19
N ARG A 6 24.59 30.12 -2.69
CA ARG A 6 23.89 29.33 -3.70
C ARG A 6 22.63 28.80 -3.02
N PRO A 7 21.44 28.89 -3.62
CA PRO A 7 20.32 28.13 -3.11
C PRO A 7 20.71 26.65 -3.20
N HIS A 8 20.99 26.04 -2.04
CA HIS A 8 20.83 24.62 -1.87
C HIS A 8 19.36 24.35 -2.20
N ARG A 9 19.07 24.06 -3.48
CA ARG A 9 17.98 23.15 -3.79
C ARG A 9 18.36 21.89 -3.04
N SER A 10 17.82 21.72 -1.83
CA SER A 10 17.53 20.39 -1.33
C SER A 10 16.78 19.73 -2.49
N PRO A 11 17.39 18.80 -3.21
CA PRO A 11 16.57 18.03 -4.11
C PRO A 11 15.59 17.34 -3.18
N GLU A 12 14.30 17.40 -3.48
CA GLU A 12 13.35 16.39 -3.05
C GLU A 12 13.74 15.07 -3.74
N ARG A 13 14.95 14.63 -3.38
CA ARG A 13 15.77 13.58 -3.96
C ARG A 13 15.08 12.34 -3.49
N PHE A 14 14.34 11.71 -4.41
CA PHE A 14 14.05 10.29 -4.41
C PHE A 14 13.72 9.76 -3.01
N LEU A 15 12.55 10.10 -2.49
CA LEU A 15 12.03 9.33 -1.37
C LEU A 15 11.93 7.89 -1.85
N PRO A 16 12.63 6.94 -1.21
CA PRO A 16 12.69 5.57 -1.69
C PRO A 16 11.29 4.96 -1.68
N GLU A 17 11.03 4.08 -2.65
CA GLU A 17 9.86 3.21 -2.65
C GLU A 17 9.71 2.58 -1.25
N ARG A 18 8.53 2.72 -0.66
CA ARG A 18 8.25 2.33 0.71
C ARG A 18 6.88 1.70 0.79
N CYS A 19 6.78 0.60 1.52
CA CYS A 19 5.52 0.03 1.97
C CYS A 19 5.70 -0.19 3.47
N SER A 20 4.88 0.49 4.27
CA SER A 20 5.02 0.52 5.73
C SER A 20 3.65 0.38 6.35
N PHE A 21 3.31 -0.84 6.74
CA PHE A 21 2.14 -1.13 7.54
C PHE A 21 2.55 -1.46 8.99
N PRO A 22 1.61 -1.36 9.95
CA PRO A 22 1.76 -1.84 11.33
C PRO A 22 2.20 -3.31 11.43
N ALA A 23 2.65 -3.73 12.61
CA ALA A 23 3.27 -5.04 12.80
C ALA A 23 2.33 -6.20 12.45
N GLU A 24 1.02 -6.00 12.59
CA GLU A 24 -0.07 -6.91 12.27
C GLU A 24 -0.07 -7.37 10.81
N LEU A 25 0.21 -6.46 9.89
CA LEU A 25 0.28 -6.70 8.45
C LEU A 25 1.59 -6.11 7.95
N SER A 26 2.60 -6.91 7.62
CA SER A 26 3.90 -6.35 7.21
C SER A 26 4.08 -6.43 5.70
N CYS A 27 4.74 -5.43 5.11
CA CYS A 27 5.08 -5.49 3.69
C CYS A 27 6.30 -6.38 3.44
N ILE A 28 6.22 -7.22 2.42
CA ILE A 28 7.34 -8.01 1.92
C ILE A 28 7.93 -7.28 0.72
N GLY A 29 9.01 -6.55 0.97
CA GLY A 29 9.73 -5.84 -0.08
C GLY A 29 9.07 -4.53 -0.49
N LYS A 30 9.32 -4.14 -1.75
CA LYS A 30 8.92 -2.84 -2.29
C LYS A 30 7.61 -2.95 -3.07
N PRO A 31 6.76 -1.90 -3.04
CA PRO A 31 5.59 -1.85 -3.90
C PRO A 31 6.03 -1.86 -5.37
N LEU A 32 5.30 -2.59 -6.21
CA LEU A 32 5.50 -2.63 -7.65
C LEU A 32 4.44 -1.75 -8.30
N ALA A 33 4.85 -0.72 -9.02
CA ALA A 33 3.93 0.15 -9.75
C ALA A 33 4.02 -0.12 -11.25
N ASP A 34 2.87 -0.39 -11.87
CA ASP A 34 2.69 -0.45 -13.31
C ASP A 34 1.79 0.71 -13.75
N PHE A 35 2.44 1.78 -14.21
CA PHE A 35 1.76 2.99 -14.68
C PHE A 35 1.12 2.84 -16.06
N ASN A 36 1.41 1.76 -16.80
CA ASN A 36 0.73 1.48 -18.07
C ASN A 36 -0.60 0.74 -17.84
N ALA A 37 -0.65 -0.07 -16.78
CA ALA A 37 -1.86 -0.78 -16.35
C ALA A 37 -2.64 -0.04 -15.24
N ASP A 38 -2.16 1.15 -14.84
CA ASP A 38 -2.66 1.93 -13.71
C ASP A 38 -2.79 1.13 -12.39
N THR A 39 -1.81 0.27 -12.07
CA THR A 39 -1.86 -0.62 -10.89
C THR A 39 -0.67 -0.46 -9.94
N ILE A 40 -0.90 -0.65 -8.64
CA ILE A 40 0.11 -0.84 -7.60
C ILE A 40 -0.06 -2.22 -6.97
N THR A 41 0.97 -3.04 -7.00
CA THR A 41 0.99 -4.34 -6.32
C THR A 41 1.81 -4.27 -5.03
N LEU A 42 1.19 -4.67 -3.92
CA LEU A 42 1.82 -4.81 -2.61
C LEU A 42 1.91 -6.29 -2.26
N SER A 43 3.01 -6.70 -1.65
CA SER A 43 3.10 -8.02 -1.02
C SER A 43 2.98 -7.84 0.48
N LEU A 44 1.99 -8.46 1.11
CA LEU A 44 1.72 -8.35 2.55
C LEU A 44 1.83 -9.72 3.21
N VAL A 45 2.29 -9.76 4.46
CA VAL A 45 2.30 -10.95 5.33
C VAL A 45 1.41 -10.73 6.54
N ASN A 46 0.61 -11.74 6.87
CA ASN A 46 -0.16 -11.76 8.11
C ASN A 46 0.75 -12.11 9.29
N ASN A 47 0.88 -11.20 10.25
CA ASN A 47 1.66 -11.39 11.48
C ASN A 47 0.80 -11.23 12.75
N VAL A 48 -0.52 -11.28 12.62
CA VAL A 48 -1.45 -11.05 13.74
C VAL A 48 -1.46 -12.23 14.72
N GLY A 49 -0.89 -13.38 14.35
CA GLY A 49 -0.84 -14.59 15.17
C GLY A 49 -2.01 -15.55 14.94
N TYR A 50 -2.98 -15.20 14.10
CA TYR A 50 -4.17 -15.99 13.78
C TYR A 50 -4.65 -15.76 12.34
N PRO A 51 -5.55 -16.61 11.82
CA PRO A 51 -6.11 -16.41 10.48
C PRO A 51 -6.99 -15.15 10.41
N ILE A 52 -6.76 -14.33 9.39
CA ILE A 52 -7.53 -13.10 9.12
C ILE A 52 -8.16 -13.15 7.74
N THR A 53 -9.22 -12.41 7.50
CA THR A 53 -9.78 -12.18 6.17
C THR A 53 -9.69 -10.71 5.85
N LEU A 54 -9.03 -10.34 4.76
CA LEU A 54 -9.00 -8.94 4.32
C LEU A 54 -10.26 -8.61 3.51
N THR A 55 -10.88 -7.47 3.83
CA THR A 55 -12.02 -6.95 3.08
C THR A 55 -11.53 -6.08 1.92
N GLN A 56 -12.39 -5.87 0.91
CA GLN A 56 -12.05 -5.13 -0.30
C GLN A 56 -12.09 -3.60 -0.10
N GLU A 57 -12.40 -3.14 1.10
CA GLU A 57 -12.46 -1.72 1.40
C GLU A 57 -11.04 -1.17 1.58
N ILE A 58 -10.60 -0.41 0.57
CA ILE A 58 -9.45 0.48 0.68
C ILE A 58 -9.96 1.90 0.74
N SER A 59 -9.57 2.62 1.78
CA SER A 59 -9.58 4.08 1.73
C SER A 59 -8.16 4.59 1.54
N THR A 60 -8.00 5.51 0.58
CA THR A 60 -6.81 6.36 0.51
C THR A 60 -7.17 7.74 0.97
N GLU A 61 -6.37 8.33 1.85
CA GLU A 61 -6.59 9.71 2.27
C GLU A 61 -6.39 10.70 1.11
N THR A 62 -7.16 11.80 1.16
CA THR A 62 -7.14 12.93 0.22
C THR A 62 -5.71 13.44 -0.02
N GLY A 63 -5.30 13.51 -1.28
CA GLY A 63 -3.91 13.81 -1.68
C GLY A 63 -3.15 12.61 -2.23
N SER A 64 -3.81 11.44 -2.36
CA SER A 64 -3.25 10.32 -3.09
C SER A 64 -3.14 10.63 -4.59
N SER A 65 -2.04 10.22 -5.21
CA SER A 65 -1.85 10.28 -6.67
C SER A 65 -2.71 9.23 -7.41
N CYS A 66 -3.78 8.75 -6.79
CA CYS A 66 -4.59 7.61 -7.24
C CYS A 66 -6.06 7.95 -7.09
N LEU A 67 -6.69 8.28 -8.21
CA LEU A 67 -8.11 8.55 -8.26
C LEU A 67 -8.87 7.22 -8.12
N SER A 68 -9.63 7.06 -7.02
CA SER A 68 -10.49 5.90 -6.71
C SER A 68 -9.74 4.55 -6.63
N PRO A 69 -8.97 4.31 -5.56
CA PRO A 69 -8.30 3.02 -5.34
C PRO A 69 -9.33 1.88 -5.25
N MET A 70 -9.13 0.81 -6.02
CA MET A 70 -9.93 -0.41 -5.91
C MET A 70 -9.03 -1.63 -5.77
N VAL A 71 -9.40 -2.56 -4.89
CA VAL A 71 -8.74 -3.87 -4.80
C VAL A 71 -9.15 -4.71 -6.00
N GLN A 72 -8.25 -4.94 -6.95
CA GLN A 72 -8.55 -5.77 -8.12
C GLN A 72 -8.40 -7.26 -7.81
N THR A 73 -7.42 -7.60 -6.98
CA THR A 73 -7.14 -8.99 -6.59
C THR A 73 -6.39 -9.00 -5.27
N ILE A 74 -6.90 -9.81 -4.35
CA ILE A 74 -6.07 -10.46 -3.35
C ILE A 74 -5.80 -11.86 -3.90
N GLY A 75 -4.55 -12.29 -4.00
CA GLY A 75 -4.23 -13.63 -4.51
C GLY A 75 -5.04 -14.74 -3.81
N GLY A 76 -5.91 -15.41 -4.58
CA GLY A 76 -6.86 -16.44 -4.14
C GLY A 76 -8.31 -16.10 -4.50
N ASN A 77 -8.87 -16.67 -5.57
CA ASN A 77 -10.32 -16.58 -5.84
C ASN A 77 -11.03 -17.59 -4.92
N PRO A 78 -11.93 -17.23 -3.96
CA PRO A 78 -12.98 -16.19 -4.03
C PRO A 78 -12.88 -15.10 -2.90
N PRO A 79 -13.86 -14.16 -2.72
CA PRO A 79 -13.68 -12.72 -2.40
C PRO A 79 -13.29 -12.35 -0.95
N ASN A 80 -12.88 -13.32 -0.16
CA ASN A 80 -12.42 -13.17 1.22
C ASN A 80 -11.17 -14.04 1.32
N VAL A 81 -10.00 -13.46 1.09
CA VAL A 81 -8.76 -14.23 1.21
C VAL A 81 -8.44 -14.34 2.68
N SER A 82 -8.83 -15.49 3.23
CA SER A 82 -8.36 -15.91 4.54
C SER A 82 -6.85 -16.13 4.43
N MET A 83 -6.07 -15.37 5.17
CA MET A 83 -4.64 -15.57 5.32
C MET A 83 -4.35 -16.22 6.65
N LEU A 84 -3.67 -17.37 6.67
CA LEU A 84 -3.11 -17.92 7.90
C LEU A 84 -1.96 -17.05 8.41
N ASN A 85 -1.58 -17.23 9.67
CA ASN A 85 -0.43 -16.53 10.23
C ASN A 85 0.87 -16.91 9.49
N GLY A 86 1.65 -15.92 9.09
CA GLY A 86 2.86 -16.07 8.28
C GLY A 86 2.62 -16.24 6.78
N GLU A 87 1.37 -16.32 6.33
CA GLU A 87 1.06 -16.38 4.90
C GLU A 87 1.19 -15.02 4.23
N GLN A 88 1.52 -15.08 2.95
CA GLN A 88 1.74 -13.92 2.11
C GLN A 88 0.58 -13.75 1.14
N MET A 89 0.30 -12.51 0.78
CA MET A 89 -0.65 -12.19 -0.27
C MET A 89 -0.15 -11.06 -1.15
N LEU A 90 -0.66 -11.04 -2.38
CA LEU A 90 -0.53 -9.90 -3.27
C LEU A 90 -1.81 -9.09 -3.20
N LEU A 91 -1.69 -7.80 -2.91
CA LEU A 91 -2.75 -6.81 -2.97
C LEU A 91 -2.53 -5.94 -4.19
N VAL A 92 -3.45 -6.00 -5.16
CA VAL A 92 -3.42 -5.14 -6.34
C VAL A 92 -4.39 -3.98 -6.15
N ILE A 93 -3.86 -2.76 -6.13
CA ILE A 93 -4.61 -1.51 -6.06
C ILE A 93 -4.67 -0.93 -7.47
N ASN A 94 -5.87 -0.78 -8.01
CA ASN A 94 -6.10 -0.06 -9.26
C ASN A 94 -6.33 1.41 -9.00
N CYS A 95 -5.69 2.24 -9.80
CA CYS A 95 -5.90 3.66 -9.87
C CYS A 95 -6.55 3.99 -11.21
N THR A 96 -7.39 5.02 -11.28
CA THR A 96 -7.94 5.46 -12.58
C THR A 96 -6.96 6.32 -13.38
N SER A 97 -6.01 6.96 -12.70
CA SER A 97 -4.83 7.60 -13.29
C SER A 97 -3.80 7.88 -12.21
N PHE A 98 -2.53 7.95 -12.60
CA PHE A 98 -1.45 8.43 -11.74
C PHE A 98 -0.97 9.83 -12.12
N ASP A 99 -0.82 10.69 -11.12
CA ASP A 99 -0.11 11.95 -11.29
C ASP A 99 1.40 11.68 -11.39
N GLU A 100 1.96 11.82 -12.59
CA GLU A 100 3.39 11.99 -12.84
C GLU A 100 4.30 10.78 -12.55
N GLY A 101 3.81 9.55 -12.75
CA GLY A 101 4.65 8.36 -12.61
C GLY A 101 5.09 8.11 -11.16
N ARG A 102 4.33 8.62 -10.19
CA ARG A 102 4.55 8.43 -8.76
C ARG A 102 3.24 8.06 -8.08
N PHE A 103 3.35 7.29 -7.01
CA PHE A 103 2.25 6.96 -6.13
C PHE A 103 2.68 7.24 -4.70
N LYS A 104 1.86 7.99 -3.99
CA LYS A 104 1.95 8.16 -2.54
C LYS A 104 0.54 8.14 -1.98
N ALA A 105 0.26 7.24 -1.05
CA ALA A 105 -1.01 7.19 -0.35
C ALA A 105 -0.85 6.54 1.02
N ASP A 106 -1.64 6.98 1.97
CA ASP A 106 -1.97 6.18 3.14
C ASP A 106 -3.11 5.24 2.74
N VAL A 107 -2.88 3.93 2.88
CA VAL A 107 -3.78 2.86 2.47
C VAL A 107 -4.32 2.22 3.74
N THR A 108 -5.63 2.36 3.97
CA THR A 108 -6.30 1.64 5.06
C THR A 108 -6.89 0.35 4.53
N LEU A 109 -6.50 -0.77 5.13
CA LEU A 109 -7.06 -2.09 4.91
C LEU A 109 -7.88 -2.49 6.12
N HIS A 110 -9.00 -3.15 5.90
CA HIS A 110 -9.77 -3.73 6.98
C HIS A 110 -9.59 -5.24 6.98
N TYR A 111 -9.22 -5.82 8.12
CA TYR A 111 -9.17 -7.26 8.28
C TYR A 111 -10.18 -7.73 9.34
N LEU A 112 -10.87 -8.83 9.02
CA LEU A 112 -11.76 -9.54 9.90
C LEU A 112 -10.98 -10.64 10.63
N HIS A 113 -11.01 -10.58 11.96
CA HIS A 113 -10.48 -11.65 12.80
C HIS A 113 -11.44 -12.85 12.77
N THR A 114 -10.99 -13.98 12.20
CA THR A 114 -11.88 -15.12 11.92
C THR A 114 -12.45 -15.81 13.16
N GLN A 115 -11.76 -15.77 14.30
CA GLN A 115 -12.22 -16.39 15.55
C GLN A 115 -13.30 -15.58 16.30
N ASN A 116 -13.24 -14.25 16.27
CA ASN A 116 -14.15 -13.40 17.04
C ASN A 116 -15.11 -12.56 16.15
N GLY A 117 -14.90 -12.55 14.83
CA GLY A 117 -15.73 -11.81 13.88
C GLY A 117 -15.60 -10.29 13.97
N ILE A 118 -14.55 -9.77 14.63
CA ILE A 118 -14.32 -8.33 14.77
C ILE A 118 -13.44 -7.85 13.61
N GLU A 119 -13.84 -6.73 13.01
CA GLU A 119 -13.10 -6.05 11.95
C GLU A 119 -12.19 -4.97 12.53
N TYR A 120 -10.96 -4.90 12.03
CA TYR A 120 -9.94 -3.96 12.47
C TYR A 120 -9.39 -3.20 11.25
N PRO A 121 -9.41 -1.85 11.27
CA PRO A 121 -8.73 -1.05 10.27
C PRO A 121 -7.22 -1.00 10.56
N VAL A 122 -6.42 -1.09 9.50
CA VAL A 122 -4.96 -0.97 9.52
C VAL A 122 -4.54 -0.03 8.41
N THR A 123 -3.96 1.10 8.79
CA THR A 123 -3.44 2.09 7.84
C THR A 123 -1.94 1.93 7.67
N GLY A 124 -1.49 1.81 6.43
CA GLY A 124 -0.08 1.77 6.07
C GLY A 124 0.26 2.83 5.02
N GLU A 125 1.49 3.34 5.09
CA GLU A 125 2.01 4.28 4.10
C GLU A 125 2.61 3.52 2.92
N VAL A 126 2.20 3.88 1.71
CA VAL A 126 2.70 3.29 0.47
C VAL A 126 3.22 4.38 -0.47
N ARG A 127 4.44 4.17 -0.98
CA ARG A 127 5.15 5.04 -1.92
C ARG A 127 5.75 4.20 -3.03
N ALA A 128 5.40 4.48 -4.28
CA ALA A 128 5.96 3.81 -5.45
C ALA A 128 6.30 4.81 -6.56
N THR A 129 7.20 4.44 -7.46
CA THR A 129 7.64 5.29 -8.58
C THR A 129 7.72 4.48 -9.86
N ALA A 130 7.54 5.12 -11.00
CA ALA A 130 7.68 4.51 -12.31
C ALA A 130 9.11 4.02 -12.49
N ARG A 131 9.24 2.81 -13.04
CA ARG A 131 10.53 2.25 -13.46
C ARG A 131 10.84 2.62 -14.90
#